data_AF-A0A1I6UD89-F1
#
_entry.id   AF-A0A1I6UD89-F1
#
_cell.length_a   1.000
_cell.length_b   1.000
_cell.length_c   1.000
_cell.angle_alpha   90.00
_cell.angle_beta   90.00
_cell.angle_gamma   90.00
#
_symmetry.space_group_name_H-M   'P 1'
#
loop_
_entity.id
_entity.type
_entity.pdbx_description
1 polymer ?
#
loop_
_entity_poly.entity_id
_entity_poly.type
_entity_poly.pdbx_seq_one_letter_code
_entity_poly.pdbx_strand_id
1 'polypeptide(L)'
;MPIIRQESLFSINELYAMEPTQRYDAIISVIDIDHIYREVSKKSRLGAPEELNYAAMIISVFIRYVERIPTIKDLVKRLNEDIAFKINCGFLVSDHIPSEASYSRLITKLSDSHCLEEIQERIVLAAIQEGFIVDDTVAIDSTHFNARDQAPPKEDK
;
A
#
# COMPACT_ATOMS: atom_id res chain seq x y z
N MET A 1 -33.35 -8.96 -30.51
CA MET A 1 -32.13 -8.13 -30.43
C MET A 1 -30.94 -9.07 -30.59
N PRO A 2 -30.15 -9.00 -31.68
CA PRO A 2 -29.00 -9.87 -31.81
C PRO A 2 -27.93 -9.47 -30.78
N ILE A 3 -27.45 -10.45 -30.02
CA ILE A 3 -26.34 -10.27 -29.08
C ILE A 3 -25.07 -10.36 -29.92
N ILE A 4 -24.42 -9.22 -30.16
CA ILE A 4 -23.10 -9.18 -30.80
C ILE A 4 -22.09 -9.63 -29.76
N ARG A 5 -21.46 -10.79 -29.97
CA ARG A 5 -20.33 -11.24 -29.15
C ARG A 5 -19.06 -10.77 -29.82
N GLN A 6 -18.30 -9.94 -29.10
CA GLN A 6 -16.94 -9.60 -29.51
C GLN A 6 -16.08 -10.87 -29.38
N GLU A 7 -15.38 -11.24 -30.44
CA GLU A 7 -14.41 -12.34 -30.38
C GLU A 7 -13.29 -11.94 -29.40
N SER A 8 -12.96 -12.86 -28.49
CA SER A 8 -11.87 -12.62 -27.53
C SER A 8 -10.54 -12.70 -28.27
N LEU A 9 -9.76 -11.63 -28.21
CA LEU A 9 -8.41 -11.58 -28.82
C LEU A 9 -7.42 -12.53 -28.14
N PHE A 10 -7.69 -12.90 -26.89
CA PHE A 10 -6.87 -13.78 -26.08
C PHE A 10 -7.72 -14.86 -25.42
N SER A 11 -7.15 -16.04 -25.23
CA SER A 11 -7.69 -17.07 -24.36
C SER A 11 -7.51 -16.68 -22.88
N ILE A 12 -8.31 -17.29 -22.00
CA ILE A 12 -8.21 -17.02 -20.56
C ILE A 12 -6.81 -17.36 -20.01
N ASN A 13 -6.16 -18.40 -20.56
CA ASN A 13 -4.81 -18.81 -20.16
C ASN A 13 -3.76 -17.80 -20.59
N GLU A 14 -3.88 -17.20 -21.78
CA GLU A 14 -2.99 -16.14 -22.24
C GLU A 14 -3.12 -14.89 -21.38
N LEU A 15 -4.34 -14.52 -21.00
CA LEU A 15 -4.57 -13.40 -20.07
C LEU A 15 -3.90 -13.65 -18.71
N TYR A 16 -4.03 -14.85 -18.15
CA TYR A 16 -3.36 -15.22 -16.90
C TYR A 16 -1.82 -15.21 -17.02
N ALA A 17 -1.28 -15.66 -18.16
CA ALA A 17 0.17 -15.64 -18.39
C ALA A 17 0.74 -14.21 -18.55
N MET A 18 -0.10 -13.28 -19.01
CA MET A 18 0.25 -11.85 -19.14
C MET A 18 0.02 -11.06 -17.85
N GLU A 19 -0.67 -11.62 -16.86
CA GLU A 19 -0.92 -10.94 -15.59
C GLU A 19 0.39 -10.78 -14.81
N PRO A 20 0.75 -9.57 -14.36
CA PRO A 20 1.97 -9.33 -13.58
C PRO A 20 1.79 -9.90 -12.16
N THR A 21 1.96 -11.21 -12.04
CA THR A 21 1.64 -12.02 -10.84
C THR A 21 2.51 -11.72 -9.63
N GLN A 22 3.60 -10.96 -9.77
CA GLN A 22 4.60 -10.75 -8.72
C GLN A 22 4.96 -9.27 -8.48
N ARG A 23 4.19 -8.33 -9.04
CA ARG A 23 4.54 -6.91 -8.94
C ARG A 23 4.64 -6.43 -7.50
N TYR A 24 3.67 -6.80 -6.65
CA TYR A 24 3.68 -6.36 -5.25
C TYR A 24 4.75 -7.08 -4.46
N ASP A 25 4.90 -8.40 -4.64
CA ASP A 25 5.91 -9.19 -3.95
C ASP A 25 7.32 -8.65 -4.18
N ALA A 26 7.66 -8.29 -5.43
CA ALA A 26 8.96 -7.72 -5.77
C ALA A 26 9.23 -6.36 -5.09
N ILE A 27 8.18 -5.55 -4.87
CA ILE A 27 8.31 -4.26 -4.18
C ILE A 27 8.44 -4.49 -2.67
N ILE A 28 7.57 -5.32 -2.12
CA ILE A 28 7.49 -5.58 -0.68
C ILE A 28 8.71 -6.37 -0.19
N SER A 29 9.31 -7.23 -1.01
CA SER A 29 10.48 -8.03 -0.64
C SER A 29 11.72 -7.20 -0.31
N VAL A 30 11.81 -5.95 -0.80
CA VAL A 30 12.92 -5.04 -0.53
C VAL A 30 12.71 -4.25 0.76
N ILE A 31 11.47 -4.18 1.25
CA ILE A 31 11.09 -3.40 2.44
C ILE A 31 11.13 -4.33 3.66
N ASP A 32 11.82 -3.90 4.71
CA ASP A 32 11.84 -4.61 6.01
C ASP A 32 10.50 -4.44 6.75
N ILE A 33 9.48 -5.19 6.30
CA ILE A 33 8.12 -5.14 6.87
C ILE A 33 8.11 -5.65 8.31
N ASP A 34 9.01 -6.57 8.66
CA ASP A 34 9.11 -7.11 10.02
C ASP A 34 9.48 -6.02 11.03
N HIS A 35 10.39 -5.11 10.66
CA HIS A 35 10.72 -3.94 11.48
C HIS A 35 9.50 -3.05 11.71
N ILE A 36 8.77 -2.73 10.65
CA ILE A 36 7.54 -1.92 10.74
C ILE A 36 6.51 -2.60 11.64
N TYR A 37 6.30 -3.90 11.43
CA TYR A 37 5.34 -4.69 12.18
C TYR A 37 5.65 -4.68 13.69
N ARG A 38 6.93 -4.82 14.07
CA ARG A 38 7.35 -4.76 15.49
C ARG A 38 7.08 -3.40 16.13
N GLU A 39 7.17 -2.32 15.37
CA GLU A 39 6.90 -0.98 15.90
C GLU A 39 5.41 -0.70 16.08
N VAL A 40 4.57 -1.14 15.14
CA VAL A 40 3.14 -0.84 15.19
C VAL A 40 2.31 -1.87 15.97
N SER A 41 2.82 -3.10 16.13
CA SER A 41 2.14 -4.17 16.84
C SER A 41 2.10 -3.93 18.35
N LYS A 42 1.14 -4.58 19.01
CA LYS A 42 0.97 -4.45 20.45
C LYS A 42 2.19 -5.00 21.22
N LYS A 43 2.92 -4.11 21.90
CA LYS A 43 4.08 -4.46 22.76
C LYS A 43 3.68 -5.13 24.08
N SER A 44 2.46 -4.92 24.56
CA SER A 44 1.96 -5.47 25.82
C SER A 44 1.26 -6.81 25.65
N ARG A 45 1.57 -7.77 26.53
CA ARG A 45 0.86 -9.06 26.63
C ARG A 45 -0.50 -8.97 27.33
N LEU A 46 -0.82 -7.83 27.94
CA LEU A 46 -2.04 -7.63 28.72
C LEU A 46 -3.12 -6.92 27.90
N GLY A 47 -4.40 -7.14 28.23
CA GLY A 47 -5.56 -6.56 27.53
C GLY A 47 -6.03 -7.42 26.35
N ALA A 48 -7.05 -6.94 25.62
CA ALA A 48 -7.68 -7.68 24.53
C ALA A 48 -6.67 -8.12 23.45
N PRO A 49 -6.80 -9.35 22.90
CA PRO A 49 -5.95 -9.81 21.81
C PRO A 49 -6.13 -8.91 20.58
N GLU A 50 -5.06 -8.79 19.80
CA GLU A 50 -5.06 -8.03 18.55
C GLU A 50 -5.65 -8.94 17.46
N GLU A 51 -6.88 -8.67 17.04
CA GLU A 51 -7.61 -9.47 16.04
C GLU A 51 -7.29 -9.06 14.60
N LEU A 52 -6.66 -7.89 14.42
CA LEU A 52 -6.38 -7.33 13.11
C LEU A 52 -5.09 -7.89 12.52
N ASN A 53 -5.13 -8.22 11.23
CA ASN A 53 -3.96 -8.62 10.45
C ASN A 53 -3.10 -7.39 10.11
N TYR A 54 -2.24 -6.98 11.05
CA TYR A 54 -1.38 -5.80 10.90
C TYR A 54 -0.40 -5.92 9.74
N ALA A 55 0.11 -7.12 9.45
CA ALA A 55 1.01 -7.33 8.31
C ALA A 55 0.30 -6.98 6.99
N ALA A 56 -0.89 -7.53 6.77
CA ALA A 56 -1.68 -7.22 5.58
C ALA A 56 -2.13 -5.75 5.53
N MET A 57 -2.42 -5.13 6.69
CA MET A 57 -2.69 -3.69 6.75
C MET A 57 -1.50 -2.86 6.27
N ILE A 58 -0.30 -3.13 6.77
CA ILE A 58 0.93 -2.42 6.37
C ILE A 58 1.15 -2.57 4.86
N ILE A 59 1.12 -3.82 4.35
CA ILE A 59 1.29 -4.12 2.93
C ILE A 59 0.26 -3.37 2.08
N SER A 60 -1.02 -3.41 2.46
CA SER A 60 -2.09 -2.72 1.72
C SER A 60 -1.90 -1.19 1.68
N VAL A 61 -1.30 -0.58 2.71
CA VAL A 61 -0.97 0.86 2.70
C VAL A 61 0.13 1.17 1.69
N PHE A 62 1.17 0.33 1.58
CA PHE A 62 2.21 0.51 0.56
C PHE A 62 1.66 0.31 -0.84
N ILE A 63 0.92 -0.78 -1.06
CA ILE A 63 0.30 -1.07 -2.36
C ILE A 63 -0.66 0.05 -2.78
N ARG A 64 -1.38 0.67 -1.83
CA ARG A 64 -2.22 1.85 -2.09
C ARG A 64 -1.45 2.95 -2.82
N TYR A 65 -0.20 3.22 -2.44
CA TYR A 65 0.63 4.22 -3.12
C TYR A 65 1.11 3.74 -4.49
N VAL A 66 1.49 2.47 -4.63
CA VAL A 66 1.89 1.86 -5.92
C VAL A 66 0.77 1.91 -6.95
N GLU A 67 -0.45 1.58 -6.55
CA GLU A 67 -1.68 1.59 -7.36
C GLU A 67 -2.31 2.99 -7.47
N ARG A 68 -1.74 4.01 -6.80
CA ARG A 68 -2.25 5.40 -6.74
C ARG A 68 -3.70 5.50 -6.26
N ILE A 69 -4.12 4.61 -5.35
CA ILE A 69 -5.46 4.64 -4.75
C ILE A 69 -5.56 5.89 -3.85
N PRO A 70 -6.51 6.80 -4.10
CA PRO A 70 -6.42 8.14 -3.54
C PRO A 70 -6.70 8.17 -2.04
N THR A 71 -7.74 7.51 -1.51
CA THR A 71 -8.06 7.61 -0.08
C THR A 71 -8.02 6.26 0.62
N ILE A 72 -7.98 6.28 1.95
CA ILE A 72 -8.15 5.06 2.76
C ILE A 72 -9.54 4.46 2.56
N LYS A 73 -10.56 5.31 2.36
CA LYS A 73 -11.90 4.86 2.03
C LYS A 73 -11.93 4.08 0.71
N ASP A 74 -11.22 4.56 -0.31
CA ASP A 74 -11.11 3.85 -1.60
C ASP A 74 -10.33 2.54 -1.46
N LEU A 75 -9.31 2.52 -0.62
CA LEU A 75 -8.57 1.30 -0.30
C LEU A 75 -9.47 0.26 0.37
N VAL A 76 -10.19 0.64 1.43
CA VAL A 76 -11.12 -0.24 2.14
C VAL A 76 -12.23 -0.72 1.20
N LYS A 77 -12.77 0.16 0.36
CA LYS A 77 -13.76 -0.22 -0.66
C LYS A 77 -13.19 -1.28 -1.61
N ARG A 78 -12.00 -1.06 -2.17
CA ARG A 78 -11.36 -2.02 -3.09
C ARG A 78 -11.05 -3.36 -2.42
N LEU A 79 -10.58 -3.36 -1.18
CA LEU A 79 -10.32 -4.58 -0.41
C LEU A 79 -11.59 -5.42 -0.18
N ASN A 80 -12.76 -4.79 -0.14
CA ASN A 80 -14.05 -5.49 -0.02
C ASN A 80 -14.59 -5.98 -1.36
N GLU A 81 -14.36 -5.24 -2.44
CA GLU A 81 -14.92 -5.54 -3.77
C GLU A 81 -14.05 -6.49 -4.59
N ASP A 82 -12.73 -6.46 -4.41
CA ASP A 82 -11.75 -7.20 -5.20
C ASP A 82 -11.01 -8.23 -4.32
N ILE A 83 -11.42 -9.49 -4.46
CA ILE A 83 -10.87 -10.62 -3.71
C ILE A 83 -9.40 -10.88 -4.11
N ALA A 84 -9.05 -10.70 -5.38
CA ALA A 84 -7.67 -10.89 -5.83
C ALA A 84 -6.76 -9.84 -5.20
N PHE A 85 -7.17 -8.57 -5.22
CA PHE A 85 -6.46 -7.49 -4.53
C PHE A 85 -6.32 -7.75 -3.03
N LYS A 86 -7.39 -8.22 -2.37
CA LYS A 86 -7.37 -8.60 -0.95
C LYS A 86 -6.32 -9.67 -0.64
N ILE A 87 -6.30 -10.76 -1.42
CA ILE A 87 -5.34 -11.86 -1.25
C ILE A 87 -3.92 -11.37 -1.55
N ASN A 88 -3.74 -10.58 -2.60
CA ASN A 88 -2.44 -10.03 -2.98
C ASN A 88 -1.87 -9.06 -1.93
N CYS A 89 -2.71 -8.45 -1.10
CA CYS A 89 -2.28 -7.65 0.05
C CYS A 89 -1.92 -8.51 1.29
N GLY A 90 -2.13 -9.83 1.24
CA GLY A 90 -1.85 -10.75 2.35
C GLY A 90 -3.03 -11.01 3.30
N PHE A 91 -4.25 -10.56 2.97
CA PHE A 91 -5.44 -10.91 3.74
C PHE A 91 -5.97 -12.30 3.34
N LEU A 92 -6.39 -13.09 4.32
CA LEU A 92 -7.12 -14.32 4.04
C LEU A 92 -8.53 -14.00 3.54
N VAL A 93 -9.14 -14.92 2.78
CA VAL A 93 -10.51 -14.75 2.28
C VAL A 93 -11.49 -14.51 3.44
N SER A 94 -11.30 -15.21 4.56
CA SER A 94 -12.08 -15.09 5.80
C SER A 94 -11.79 -13.84 6.64
N ASP A 95 -10.69 -13.14 6.38
CA ASP A 95 -10.30 -11.98 7.21
C ASP A 95 -11.34 -10.86 7.06
N HIS A 96 -11.70 -10.24 8.18
CA HIS A 96 -12.47 -9.01 8.17
C HIS A 96 -11.59 -7.85 7.70
N ILE A 97 -12.06 -7.06 6.72
CA ILE A 97 -11.31 -5.87 6.27
C ILE A 97 -11.31 -4.79 7.36
N PRO A 98 -10.15 -4.31 7.81
CA PRO A 98 -10.08 -3.29 8.85
C PRO A 98 -10.80 -2.00 8.44
N SER A 99 -11.45 -1.35 9.40
CA SER A 99 -12.14 -0.08 9.17
C SER A 99 -11.17 1.07 8.87
N GLU A 100 -11.67 2.16 8.29
CA GLU A 100 -10.89 3.38 8.03
C GLU A 100 -10.26 3.92 9.32
N ALA A 101 -10.97 3.86 10.45
CA ALA A 101 -10.44 4.26 11.75
C ALA A 101 -9.26 3.38 12.20
N SER A 102 -9.25 2.10 11.84
CA SER A 102 -8.13 1.18 12.13
C SER A 102 -6.90 1.56 11.32
N TYR A 103 -7.08 1.89 10.03
CA TYR A 103 -6.02 2.44 9.18
C TYR A 103 -5.51 3.79 9.68
N SER A 104 -6.39 4.70 10.12
CA SER A 104 -5.95 5.98 10.70
C SER A 104 -5.05 5.76 11.92
N ARG A 105 -5.41 4.85 12.83
CA ARG A 105 -4.56 4.51 13.98
C ARG A 105 -3.22 3.91 13.56
N LEU A 106 -3.19 3.05 12.54
CA LEU A 106 -1.95 2.51 11.99
C LEU A 106 -1.06 3.64 11.45
N ILE A 107 -1.61 4.55 10.65
CA ILE A 107 -0.87 5.67 10.06
C ILE A 107 -0.35 6.60 11.15
N THR A 108 -1.12 6.87 12.20
CA THR A 108 -0.65 7.63 13.36
C THR A 108 0.53 6.94 14.03
N LYS A 109 0.44 5.63 14.32
CA LYS A 109 1.57 4.87 14.90
C LYS A 109 2.82 4.93 14.00
N LEU A 110 2.63 4.81 12.68
CA LEU A 110 3.74 4.90 11.71
C LEU A 110 4.36 6.30 11.70
N SER A 111 3.54 7.35 11.73
CA SER A 111 4.01 8.74 11.75
C SER A 111 4.69 9.11 13.06
N ASP A 112 4.25 8.52 14.17
CA ASP A 112 4.88 8.72 15.49
C ASP A 112 6.18 7.91 15.63
N SER A 113 6.36 6.90 14.78
CA SER A 113 7.59 6.11 14.70
C SER A 113 8.57 6.70 13.68
N HIS A 114 9.87 6.54 13.92
CA HIS A 114 10.91 6.88 12.93
C HIS A 114 11.25 5.69 12.01
N CYS A 115 10.40 4.66 11.98
CA CYS A 115 10.74 3.39 11.32
C CYS A 115 10.80 3.51 9.79
N LEU A 116 9.99 4.39 9.19
CA LEU A 116 9.94 4.57 7.74
C LEU A 116 11.20 5.29 7.24
N GLU A 117 11.70 6.28 7.98
CA GLU A 117 12.94 6.98 7.69
C GLU A 117 14.14 6.03 7.78
N GLU A 118 14.20 5.20 8.83
CA GLU A 118 15.26 4.19 8.99
C GLU A 118 15.27 3.16 7.84
N ILE A 119 14.09 2.73 7.39
CA ILE A 119 13.98 1.79 6.27
C ILE A 119 14.37 2.47 4.97
N GLN A 120 13.93 3.72 4.75
CA GLN A 120 14.34 4.49 3.59
C GLN A 120 15.85 4.64 3.52
N GLU A 121 16.50 5.01 4.63
CA GLU A 121 17.95 5.14 4.72
C GLU A 121 18.65 3.82 4.36
N ARG A 122 18.19 2.70 4.92
CA ARG A 122 18.73 1.36 4.60
C ARG A 122 18.62 1.02 3.12
N ILE A 123 17.47 1.29 2.49
CA ILE A 123 17.26 1.02 1.06
C ILE A 123 18.18 1.90 0.20
N VAL A 124 18.31 3.19 0.54
CA VAL A 124 19.18 4.12 -0.19
C VAL A 124 20.65 3.70 -0.07
N LEU A 125 21.11 3.33 1.13
CA LEU A 125 22.47 2.85 1.34
C LEU A 125 22.75 1.55 0.58
N ALA A 126 21.79 0.61 0.55
CA ALA A 126 21.90 -0.60 -0.26
C ALA A 126 21.99 -0.27 -1.76
N ALA A 127 21.18 0.67 -2.25
CA ALA A 127 21.22 1.11 -3.64
C ALA A 127 22.54 1.79 -4.02
N ILE A 128 23.18 2.52 -3.10
CA ILE A 128 24.52 3.08 -3.29
C ILE A 128 25.57 1.96 -3.36
N GLN A 129 25.53 1.00 -2.43
CA GLN A 129 26.49 -0.11 -2.38
C GLN A 129 26.43 -1.01 -3.61
N GLU A 130 25.23 -1.27 -4.12
CA GLU A 130 25.01 -2.04 -5.35
C GLU A 130 25.31 -1.24 -6.64
N GLY A 131 25.65 0.05 -6.52
CA GLY A 131 25.97 0.91 -7.66
C GLY A 131 24.76 1.35 -8.50
N PHE A 132 23.55 1.27 -7.96
CA PHE A 132 22.36 1.86 -8.60
C PHE A 132 22.33 3.39 -8.44
N ILE A 133 22.92 3.90 -7.36
CA ILE A 133 23.10 5.33 -7.10
C ILE A 133 24.61 5.60 -7.12
N VAL A 134 25.07 6.32 -8.14
CA VAL A 134 26.51 6.51 -8.43
C VAL A 134 26.94 7.97 -8.33
N ASP A 135 25.99 8.90 -8.37
CA ASP A 135 26.24 10.34 -8.43
C ASP A 135 26.29 10.94 -7.01
N ASP A 136 27.28 11.78 -6.77
CA ASP A 136 27.41 12.59 -5.55
C ASP A 136 26.44 13.79 -5.56
N THR A 137 25.77 14.02 -6.70
CA THR A 137 24.85 15.14 -6.90
C THR A 137 23.45 14.81 -6.37
N VAL A 138 23.08 15.44 -5.26
CA VAL A 138 21.71 15.35 -4.72
C VAL A 138 20.85 16.46 -5.32
N ALA A 139 19.89 16.08 -6.18
CA ALA A 139 18.86 17.00 -6.65
C ALA A 139 17.69 17.04 -5.65
N ILE A 140 17.46 18.19 -5.04
CA ILE A 140 16.35 18.44 -4.11
C ILE A 140 15.30 19.27 -4.85
N ASP A 141 14.13 18.69 -5.07
CA ASP A 141 12.97 19.40 -5.61
C ASP A 141 11.81 19.33 -4.60
N SER A 142 11.00 20.39 -4.58
CA SER A 142 9.80 20.46 -3.76
C SER A 142 8.59 20.61 -4.66
N THR A 143 7.74 19.59 -4.71
CA THR A 143 6.47 19.68 -5.42
C THR A 143 5.37 20.14 -4.48
N HIS A 144 4.64 21.20 -4.84
CA HIS A 144 3.45 21.62 -4.08
C HIS A 144 2.34 20.57 -4.22
N PHE A 145 1.93 19.98 -3.10
CA PHE A 145 0.80 19.05 -3.06
C PHE A 145 -0.42 19.75 -2.44
N ASN A 146 -1.48 19.92 -3.23
CA ASN A 146 -2.73 20.49 -2.72
C ASN A 146 -3.39 19.52 -1.74
N ALA A 147 -3.80 20.04 -0.57
CA ALA A 147 -4.56 19.27 0.39
C ALA A 147 -5.86 18.78 -0.26
N ARG A 148 -6.15 17.48 -0.15
CA ARG A 148 -7.38 16.89 -0.71
C ARG A 148 -8.64 17.28 0.05
N ASP A 149 -8.49 17.77 1.28
CA ASP A 149 -9.58 18.27 2.13
C ASP A 149 -9.78 19.80 2.01
N GLN A 150 -9.26 20.42 0.95
CA GLN A 150 -9.43 21.86 0.74
C GLN A 150 -10.93 22.19 0.60
N ALA A 151 -11.40 23.13 1.41
CA ALA A 151 -12.77 23.63 1.32
C ALA A 151 -13.03 24.17 -0.10
N PRO A 152 -14.23 23.93 -0.67
CA PRO A 152 -14.54 24.45 -2.00
C PRO A 152 -14.38 25.98 -2.00
N PRO A 153 -13.90 26.55 -3.12
CA PRO A 153 -13.73 28.00 -3.24
C PRO A 153 -15.07 28.69 -2.98
N LYS A 154 -15.04 29.77 -2.19
CA LYS A 154 -16.23 30.59 -1.96
C LYS A 154 -16.63 31.24 -3.29
N GLU A 155 -17.88 31.11 -3.68
CA GLU A 155 -18.44 31.87 -4.80
C GLU A 155 -18.44 33.36 -4.41
N ASP A 156 -17.77 34.18 -5.23
CA ASP A 156 -17.84 35.63 -5.12
C ASP A 156 -19.27 36.07 -5.46
N LYS A 157 -19.91 36.80 -4.54
CA LYS A 157 -21.23 37.41 -4.74
C LYS A 157 -21.16 38.71 -5.51
#